data_AF-A0A9W7LCA4-F1
#
_entry.id   AF-A0A9W7LCA4-F1
#
_cell.length_a   1.000
_cell.length_b   1.000
_cell.length_c   1.000
_cell.angle_alpha   90.00
_cell.angle_beta   90.00
_cell.angle_gamma   90.00
#
_symmetry.space_group_name_H-M   'P 1'
#
loop_
_entity.id
_entity.type
_entity.pdbx_description
1 polymer ?
#
loop_
_entity_poly.entity_id
_entity_poly.type
_entity_poly.pdbx_seq_one_letter_code
_entity_poly.pdbx_strand_id
1 'polypeptide(L)'
;MRTSYAVLDEMDVVAMDQFQRDFFLFRSTYYEDYVNSLGGPGVVKQGDLTDPNYFDYVSFAQYRTINYELDKPASIFKEQQPILPEDQDFNSSSPTTQFRDVLVRRPEGDVKALPLIHSQRTGDAVLANIMDTFSNSTARIDPSSTSVLPPVQQIINIFLINGYAVDGSATLSAPDSLTVTLTNPATLWSERSLDKYPVTNCFVIITILSYLNSNPKLPSPSSFSSSSSSSLSKSFTDTTATYKIKLRK
;
A
#
# COMPACT_ATOMS: atom_id res chain seq x y z
N MET A 1 0.13 -4.55 -2.03
CA MET A 1 -1.21 -4.50 -2.66
C MET A 1 -2.25 -5.36 -1.95
N ARG A 2 -2.10 -6.71 -1.91
CA ARG A 2 -3.10 -7.61 -1.30
C ARG A 2 -3.46 -7.25 0.15
N THR A 3 -2.46 -6.92 0.97
CA THR A 3 -2.68 -6.47 2.35
C THR A 3 -3.59 -5.24 2.43
N SER A 4 -3.44 -4.29 1.52
CA SER A 4 -4.25 -3.06 1.50
C SER A 4 -5.70 -3.31 1.09
N TYR A 5 -5.92 -4.31 0.21
CA TYR A 5 -7.26 -4.79 -0.14
C TYR A 5 -7.93 -5.47 1.05
N ALA A 6 -7.22 -6.40 1.71
CA ALA A 6 -7.75 -7.11 2.88
C ALA A 6 -8.11 -6.15 4.03
N VAL A 7 -7.27 -5.14 4.28
CA VAL A 7 -7.56 -4.11 5.28
C VAL A 7 -8.80 -3.29 4.93
N LEU A 8 -9.04 -2.99 3.65
CA LEU A 8 -10.25 -2.25 3.24
C LEU A 8 -11.52 -3.10 3.47
N ASP A 9 -11.43 -4.38 3.13
CA ASP A 9 -12.50 -5.37 3.36
C ASP A 9 -12.85 -5.45 4.86
N GLU A 10 -11.85 -5.65 5.72
CA GLU A 10 -11.99 -5.66 7.18
C GLU A 10 -12.51 -4.35 7.80
N MET A 11 -12.48 -3.24 7.06
CA MET A 11 -13.00 -1.96 7.53
C MET A 11 -14.51 -1.80 7.28
N ASP A 12 -15.14 -2.72 6.55
CA ASP A 12 -16.57 -2.71 6.24
C ASP A 12 -17.03 -1.34 5.68
N VAL A 13 -16.27 -0.76 4.76
CA VAL A 13 -16.56 0.58 4.18
C VAL A 13 -17.31 0.53 2.85
N VAL A 14 -17.24 -0.61 2.17
CA VAL A 14 -17.80 -0.86 0.84
C VAL A 14 -18.01 -2.37 0.67
N ALA A 15 -19.02 -2.77 -0.11
CA ALA A 15 -19.16 -4.18 -0.50
C ALA A 15 -18.05 -4.58 -1.49
N MET A 16 -17.43 -5.75 -1.33
CA MET A 16 -16.31 -6.13 -2.19
C MET A 16 -16.68 -6.32 -3.67
N ASP A 17 -17.93 -6.68 -3.97
CA ASP A 17 -18.42 -6.74 -5.36
C ASP A 17 -18.49 -5.32 -5.98
N GLN A 18 -18.87 -4.31 -5.20
CA GLN A 18 -18.87 -2.91 -5.63
C GLN A 18 -17.43 -2.41 -5.83
N PHE A 19 -16.54 -2.67 -4.87
CA PHE A 19 -15.12 -2.32 -5.00
C PHE A 19 -14.50 -2.91 -6.27
N GLN A 20 -14.76 -4.19 -6.55
CA GLN A 20 -14.22 -4.86 -7.74
C GLN A 20 -14.75 -4.26 -9.04
N ARG A 21 -16.04 -3.88 -9.10
CA ARG A 21 -16.61 -3.16 -10.25
C ARG A 21 -15.94 -1.81 -10.46
N ASP A 22 -15.79 -1.02 -9.40
CA ASP A 22 -15.20 0.32 -9.48
C ASP A 22 -13.71 0.26 -9.81
N PHE A 23 -13.00 -0.71 -9.23
CA PHE A 23 -11.62 -1.02 -9.61
C PHE A 23 -11.49 -1.38 -11.09
N PHE A 24 -12.38 -2.21 -11.63
CA PHE A 24 -12.39 -2.52 -13.06
C PHE A 24 -12.64 -1.26 -13.91
N LEU A 25 -13.57 -0.39 -13.48
CA LEU A 25 -13.88 0.86 -14.18
C LEU A 25 -12.68 1.82 -14.19
N PHE A 26 -12.05 2.07 -13.04
CA PHE A 26 -10.84 2.89 -12.95
C PHE A 26 -9.69 2.32 -13.77
N ARG A 27 -9.49 0.99 -13.71
CA ARG A 27 -8.51 0.28 -14.54
C ARG A 27 -8.81 0.35 -16.03
N SER A 28 -10.05 0.52 -16.44
CA SER A 28 -10.38 0.70 -17.87
C SER A 28 -10.21 2.14 -18.29
N THR A 29 -10.56 3.08 -17.40
CA THR A 29 -10.60 4.52 -17.67
C THR A 29 -9.20 5.12 -17.82
N TYR A 30 -8.26 4.73 -16.97
CA TYR A 30 -6.93 5.36 -16.92
C TYR A 30 -5.84 4.62 -17.71
N TYR A 31 -6.15 3.47 -18.31
CA TYR A 31 -5.12 2.62 -18.92
C TYR A 31 -4.47 3.28 -20.14
N GLU A 32 -5.27 3.84 -21.03
CA GLU A 32 -4.78 4.47 -22.24
C GLU A 32 -3.88 5.68 -21.93
N ASP A 33 -4.32 6.57 -21.02
CA ASP A 33 -3.52 7.73 -20.59
C ASP A 33 -2.19 7.30 -19.97
N TYR A 34 -2.20 6.25 -19.13
CA TYR A 34 -0.98 5.71 -18.53
C TYR A 34 -0.02 5.19 -19.59
N VAL A 35 -0.48 4.30 -20.47
CA VAL A 35 0.33 3.69 -21.54
C VAL A 35 0.90 4.77 -22.48
N ASN A 36 0.09 5.76 -22.84
CA ASN A 36 0.53 6.89 -23.68
C ASN A 36 1.60 7.72 -22.98
N SER A 37 1.51 7.93 -21.67
CA SER A 37 2.54 8.64 -20.89
C SER A 37 3.90 7.93 -20.87
N LEU A 38 3.91 6.61 -21.08
CA LEU A 38 5.12 5.78 -21.09
C LEU A 38 5.75 5.60 -22.49
N GLY A 39 5.11 6.10 -23.55
CA GLY A 39 5.58 5.96 -24.93
C GLY A 39 4.68 5.16 -25.86
N GLY A 40 3.47 4.78 -25.42
CA GLY A 40 2.43 4.21 -26.27
C GLY A 40 2.28 2.70 -26.17
N PRO A 41 1.48 2.08 -27.06
CA PRO A 41 1.12 0.67 -26.98
C PRO A 41 2.32 -0.28 -26.95
N GLY A 42 2.21 -1.35 -26.15
CA GLY A 42 3.24 -2.40 -26.04
C GLY A 42 4.31 -2.17 -24.97
N VAL A 43 4.35 -1.00 -24.32
CA VAL A 43 5.26 -0.73 -23.19
C VAL A 43 4.81 -1.34 -21.86
N VAL A 44 3.54 -1.78 -21.77
CA VAL A 44 2.95 -2.42 -20.59
C VAL A 44 2.37 -3.77 -20.99
N LYS A 45 2.81 -4.84 -20.33
CA LYS A 45 2.24 -6.18 -20.43
C LYS A 45 1.04 -6.30 -19.50
N GLN A 46 -0.14 -5.98 -20.01
CA GLN A 46 -1.36 -6.02 -19.22
C GLN A 46 -1.60 -7.40 -18.60
N GLY A 47 -1.79 -7.44 -17.28
CA GLY A 47 -2.05 -8.66 -16.52
C GLY A 47 -0.80 -9.29 -15.90
N ASP A 48 0.40 -8.89 -16.33
CA ASP A 48 1.66 -9.43 -15.83
C ASP A 48 2.16 -8.63 -14.63
N LEU A 49 1.96 -9.14 -13.41
CA LEU A 49 2.42 -8.49 -12.18
C LEU A 49 3.94 -8.46 -12.03
N THR A 50 4.68 -9.18 -12.89
CA THR A 50 6.14 -9.11 -12.92
C THR A 50 6.66 -7.98 -13.80
N ASP A 51 5.81 -7.38 -14.64
CA ASP A 51 6.11 -6.15 -15.35
C ASP A 51 5.97 -4.95 -14.39
N PRO A 52 7.06 -4.22 -14.08
CA PRO A 52 7.02 -3.08 -13.17
C PRO A 52 6.03 -1.98 -13.62
N ASN A 53 5.87 -1.76 -14.93
CA ASN A 53 4.93 -0.76 -15.44
C ASN A 53 3.48 -1.20 -15.19
N TYR A 54 3.17 -2.49 -15.37
CA TYR A 54 1.84 -2.99 -15.06
C TYR A 54 1.59 -3.00 -13.54
N PHE A 55 2.59 -3.36 -12.74
CA PHE A 55 2.51 -3.31 -11.28
C PHE A 55 2.24 -1.89 -10.75
N ASP A 56 2.95 -0.89 -11.25
CA ASP A 56 2.76 0.53 -10.89
C ASP A 56 1.32 0.96 -11.23
N TYR A 57 0.88 0.67 -12.46
CA TYR A 57 -0.45 0.99 -12.94
C TYR A 57 -1.58 0.33 -12.14
N VAL A 58 -1.49 -0.99 -11.92
CA VAL A 58 -2.56 -1.71 -11.20
C VAL A 58 -2.58 -1.30 -9.73
N SER A 59 -1.43 -0.95 -9.15
CA SER A 59 -1.34 -0.35 -7.81
C SER A 59 -2.05 1.01 -7.75
N PHE A 60 -1.82 1.88 -8.74
CA PHE A 60 -2.54 3.15 -8.87
C PHE A 60 -4.05 2.92 -8.90
N ALA A 61 -4.53 2.04 -9.79
CA ALA A 61 -5.96 1.80 -9.95
C ALA A 61 -6.58 1.31 -8.63
N GLN A 62 -5.92 0.40 -7.90
CA GLN A 62 -6.42 -0.12 -6.62
C GLN A 62 -6.51 1.00 -5.57
N TYR A 63 -5.47 1.82 -5.44
CA TYR A 63 -5.46 2.92 -4.46
C TYR A 63 -6.37 4.06 -4.85
N ARG A 64 -6.58 4.29 -6.15
CA ARG A 64 -7.57 5.25 -6.62
C ARG A 64 -8.99 4.84 -6.25
N THR A 65 -9.30 3.55 -6.34
CA THR A 65 -10.58 2.98 -5.86
C THR A 65 -10.67 3.09 -4.34
N ILE A 66 -9.65 2.70 -3.59
CA ILE A 66 -9.63 2.85 -2.11
C ILE A 66 -9.96 4.30 -1.72
N ASN A 67 -9.31 5.29 -2.32
CA ASN A 67 -9.60 6.69 -2.01
C ASN A 67 -11.01 7.12 -2.42
N TYR A 68 -11.56 6.57 -3.50
CA TYR A 68 -12.94 6.84 -3.90
C TYR A 68 -13.94 6.31 -2.87
N GLU A 69 -13.76 5.08 -2.39
CA GLU A 69 -14.64 4.48 -1.38
C GLU A 69 -14.51 5.14 -0.02
N LEU A 70 -13.30 5.56 0.36
CA LEU A 70 -13.05 6.22 1.64
C LEU A 70 -13.49 7.69 1.68
N ASP A 71 -13.74 8.34 0.53
CA ASP A 71 -14.26 9.72 0.47
C ASP A 71 -15.72 9.77 0.98
N LYS A 72 -16.53 8.79 0.59
CA LYS A 72 -17.96 8.70 0.92
C LYS A 72 -18.38 7.27 1.26
N PRO A 73 -17.86 6.72 2.37
CA PRO A 73 -18.09 5.32 2.72
C PRO A 73 -19.55 5.12 3.14
N ALA A 74 -20.14 4.01 2.69
CA ALA A 74 -21.49 3.64 3.09
C ALA A 74 -21.50 3.24 4.58
N SER A 75 -22.55 3.64 5.31
CA SER A 75 -22.75 3.19 6.69
C SER A 75 -23.43 1.83 6.76
N ILE A 76 -24.27 1.52 5.77
CA ILE A 76 -24.99 0.26 5.64
C ILE A 76 -25.03 -0.08 4.14
N PHE A 77 -24.69 -1.32 3.80
CA PHE A 77 -24.73 -1.81 2.42
C PHE A 77 -25.03 -3.31 2.39
N LYS A 78 -25.35 -3.81 1.21
CA LYS A 78 -25.50 -5.24 0.95
C LYS A 78 -24.23 -5.76 0.31
N GLU A 79 -23.74 -6.87 0.80
CA GLU A 79 -22.61 -7.59 0.24
C GLU A 79 -23.01 -8.99 -0.20
N GLN A 80 -22.50 -9.43 -1.35
CA GLN A 80 -22.68 -10.80 -1.83
C GLN A 80 -21.64 -11.72 -1.21
N GLN A 81 -22.09 -12.65 -0.37
CA GLN A 81 -21.22 -13.66 0.24
C GLN A 81 -21.51 -15.05 -0.33
N PRO A 82 -20.49 -15.88 -0.58
CA PRO A 82 -20.68 -17.23 -1.09
C PRO A 82 -21.44 -18.08 -0.07
N ILE A 83 -22.38 -18.89 -0.54
CA ILE A 83 -23.03 -19.91 0.28
C ILE A 83 -22.13 -21.15 0.26
N LEU A 84 -21.50 -21.45 1.41
CA LEU A 84 -20.72 -22.67 1.57
C LEU A 84 -21.66 -23.85 1.88
N PRO A 85 -21.53 -25.00 1.19
CA PRO A 85 -22.10 -26.26 1.64
C PRO A 85 -21.64 -26.62 3.06
N GLU A 86 -22.46 -27.32 3.85
CA GLU A 86 -22.18 -27.67 5.26
C GLU A 86 -20.85 -28.42 5.46
N ASP A 87 -20.35 -29.09 4.41
CA ASP A 87 -19.12 -29.89 4.44
C ASP A 87 -17.91 -29.22 3.74
N GLN A 88 -18.02 -27.95 3.34
CA GLN A 88 -16.93 -27.23 2.67
C GLN A 88 -16.38 -26.09 3.53
N ASP A 89 -15.08 -26.19 3.83
CA ASP A 89 -14.31 -25.06 4.35
C ASP A 89 -14.20 -23.95 3.30
N PHE A 90 -14.07 -22.71 3.77
CA PHE A 90 -13.79 -21.51 2.95
C PHE A 90 -12.54 -21.66 2.06
N ASN A 91 -11.64 -22.62 2.38
CA ASN A 91 -10.43 -22.94 1.62
C ASN A 91 -10.62 -24.04 0.56
N SER A 92 -11.82 -24.59 0.40
CA SER A 92 -12.07 -25.59 -0.64
C SER A 92 -12.08 -24.92 -2.02
N SER A 93 -11.32 -25.47 -2.96
CA SER A 93 -11.09 -24.92 -4.31
C SER A 93 -12.29 -25.06 -5.26
N SER A 94 -13.46 -25.43 -4.74
CA SER A 94 -14.68 -25.60 -5.56
C SER A 94 -15.43 -24.27 -5.62
N PRO A 95 -15.54 -23.62 -6.79
CA PRO A 95 -16.27 -22.37 -6.91
C PRO A 95 -17.75 -22.60 -6.58
N THR A 96 -18.27 -21.89 -5.59
CA THR A 96 -19.70 -21.89 -5.29
C THR A 96 -20.42 -21.00 -6.30
N THR A 97 -21.53 -21.47 -6.87
CA THR A 97 -22.34 -20.69 -7.82
C THR A 97 -23.49 -19.95 -7.14
N GLN A 98 -23.62 -20.07 -5.82
CA GLN A 98 -24.72 -19.48 -5.05
C GLN A 98 -24.17 -18.44 -4.09
N PHE A 99 -24.81 -17.28 -4.11
CA PHE A 99 -24.48 -16.13 -3.27
C PHE A 99 -25.73 -15.71 -2.50
N ARG A 100 -25.52 -15.17 -1.30
CA ARG A 100 -26.57 -14.51 -0.52
C ARG A 100 -26.19 -13.06 -0.26
N ASP A 101 -27.20 -12.19 -0.26
CA ASP A 101 -27.03 -10.82 0.21
C ASP A 101 -26.95 -10.82 1.74
N VAL A 102 -25.86 -10.28 2.28
CA VAL A 102 -25.69 -10.01 3.70
C VAL A 102 -25.71 -8.51 3.91
N LEU A 103 -26.52 -8.06 4.87
CA LEU A 103 -26.54 -6.65 5.26
C LEU A 103 -25.36 -6.39 6.19
N VAL A 104 -24.41 -5.58 5.74
CA VAL A 104 -23.23 -5.19 6.50
C VAL A 104 -23.44 -3.77 7.03
N ARG A 105 -23.06 -3.55 8.29
CA ARG A 105 -23.05 -2.23 8.91
C ARG A 105 -21.62 -1.89 9.30
N ARG A 106 -21.11 -0.79 8.74
CA ARG A 106 -19.80 -0.26 9.09
C ARG A 106 -19.74 0.07 10.59
N PRO A 107 -18.64 -0.25 11.30
CA PRO A 107 -18.43 0.20 12.67
C PRO A 107 -18.59 1.72 12.83
N GLU A 108 -19.15 2.16 13.96
CA GLU A 108 -19.25 3.58 14.28
C GLU A 108 -17.86 4.20 14.48
N GLY A 109 -17.68 5.44 14.02
CA GLY A 109 -16.40 6.13 14.12
C GLY A 109 -16.31 7.37 13.23
N ASP A 110 -15.21 8.11 13.36
CA ASP A 110 -14.96 9.28 12.52
C ASP A 110 -14.64 8.86 11.07
N VAL A 111 -15.54 9.19 10.16
CA VAL A 111 -15.38 8.96 8.71
C VAL A 111 -14.10 9.60 8.18
N LYS A 112 -13.75 10.78 8.69
CA LYS A 112 -12.56 11.52 8.23
C LYS A 112 -11.26 10.84 8.63
N ALA A 113 -11.30 9.98 9.66
CA ALA A 113 -10.13 9.23 10.10
C ALA A 113 -9.89 7.94 9.30
N LEU A 114 -10.86 7.48 8.49
CA LEU A 114 -10.74 6.19 7.78
C LEU A 114 -9.51 6.09 6.86
N PRO A 115 -9.12 7.10 6.07
CA PRO A 115 -7.88 7.04 5.27
C PRO A 115 -6.62 6.80 6.11
N LEU A 116 -6.55 7.44 7.29
CA LEU A 116 -5.45 7.25 8.22
C LEU A 116 -5.47 5.84 8.82
N ILE A 117 -6.64 5.38 9.27
CA ILE A 117 -6.83 4.04 9.85
C ILE A 117 -6.44 2.96 8.83
N HIS A 118 -6.87 3.11 7.57
CA HIS A 118 -6.53 2.20 6.48
C HIS A 118 -5.02 2.12 6.26
N SER A 119 -4.35 3.27 6.18
CA SER A 119 -2.90 3.35 6.00
C SER A 119 -2.13 2.71 7.16
N GLN A 120 -2.58 2.95 8.40
CA GLN A 120 -2.00 2.37 9.62
C GLN A 120 -2.16 0.85 9.64
N ARG A 121 -3.39 0.34 9.49
CA ARG A 121 -3.66 -1.11 9.47
C ARG A 121 -2.92 -1.82 8.34
N THR A 122 -2.81 -1.19 7.17
CA THR A 122 -2.01 -1.72 6.05
C THR A 122 -0.54 -1.81 6.43
N GLY A 123 0.05 -0.76 7.00
CA GLY A 123 1.43 -0.77 7.46
C GLY A 123 1.68 -1.83 8.53
N ASP A 124 0.76 -1.97 9.49
CA ASP A 124 0.85 -2.91 10.60
C ASP A 124 0.81 -4.36 10.11
N ALA A 125 -0.10 -4.67 9.18
CA ALA A 125 -0.22 -6.00 8.60
C ALA A 125 1.00 -6.35 7.71
N VAL A 126 1.55 -5.39 6.96
CA VAL A 126 2.80 -5.62 6.20
C VAL A 126 3.98 -5.83 7.16
N LEU A 127 4.09 -5.01 8.22
CA LEU A 127 5.15 -5.16 9.21
C LEU A 127 5.06 -6.51 9.93
N ALA A 128 3.86 -6.92 10.34
CA ALA A 128 3.63 -8.21 10.98
C ALA A 128 4.06 -9.37 10.07
N ASN A 129 3.70 -9.33 8.78
CA ASN A 129 4.13 -10.32 7.80
C ASN A 129 5.65 -10.36 7.64
N ILE A 130 6.32 -9.20 7.58
CA ILE A 130 7.78 -9.12 7.51
C ILE A 130 8.42 -9.71 8.78
N MET A 131 7.94 -9.31 9.96
CA MET A 131 8.46 -9.79 11.24
C MET A 131 8.33 -11.30 11.39
N ASP A 132 7.21 -11.87 10.95
CA ASP A 132 6.97 -13.31 10.96
C ASP A 132 7.87 -14.05 9.96
N THR A 133 7.87 -13.61 8.70
CA THR A 133 8.63 -14.22 7.60
C THR A 133 10.13 -14.24 7.86
N PHE A 134 10.67 -13.15 8.42
CA PHE A 134 12.11 -12.97 8.64
C PHE A 134 12.55 -13.23 10.07
N SER A 135 11.65 -13.72 10.95
CA SER A 135 11.88 -13.95 12.39
C SER A 135 13.15 -14.75 12.72
N ASN A 136 13.49 -15.74 11.88
CA ASN A 136 14.64 -16.63 12.07
C ASN A 136 15.77 -16.40 11.04
N SER A 137 15.78 -15.24 10.38
CA SER A 137 16.74 -14.91 9.33
C SER A 137 17.74 -13.83 9.78
N THR A 138 18.82 -13.67 9.03
CA THR A 138 19.73 -12.52 9.18
C THR A 138 19.07 -11.18 8.83
N ALA A 139 17.94 -11.22 8.12
CA ALA A 139 17.16 -10.05 7.75
C ALA A 139 16.11 -9.65 8.81
N ARG A 140 16.12 -10.29 9.99
CA ARG A 140 15.23 -9.95 11.10
C ARG A 140 15.35 -8.47 11.50
N ILE A 141 14.22 -7.83 11.74
CA ILE A 141 14.15 -6.49 12.33
C ILE A 141 14.16 -6.63 13.86
N ASP A 142 15.01 -5.88 14.55
CA ASP A 142 15.06 -5.90 16.01
C ASP A 142 13.94 -5.01 16.61
N PRO A 143 12.93 -5.59 17.29
CA PRO A 143 11.88 -4.81 17.95
C PRO A 143 12.36 -4.09 19.21
N SER A 144 13.53 -4.46 19.75
CA SER A 144 14.09 -3.86 20.98
C SER A 144 15.08 -2.74 20.72
N SER A 145 15.33 -2.40 19.45
CA SER A 145 16.29 -1.35 19.06
C SER A 145 15.95 -0.02 19.72
N THR A 146 16.98 0.66 20.22
CA THR A 146 16.93 2.05 20.71
C THR A 146 17.39 3.06 19.67
N SER A 147 17.89 2.59 18.52
CA SER A 147 18.30 3.42 17.40
C SER A 147 17.30 3.27 16.25
N VAL A 148 16.91 4.40 15.65
CA VAL A 148 15.95 4.45 14.54
C VAL A 148 16.53 3.86 13.26
N LEU A 149 17.79 4.17 12.94
CA LEU A 149 18.34 3.90 11.61
C LEU A 149 18.53 2.41 11.28
N PRO A 150 19.14 1.57 12.14
CA PRO A 150 19.37 0.16 11.79
C PRO A 150 18.09 -0.62 11.43
N PRO A 151 17.01 -0.59 12.23
CA PRO A 151 15.78 -1.31 11.87
C PRO A 151 15.06 -0.71 10.67
N VAL A 152 15.08 0.62 10.51
CA VAL A 152 14.51 1.29 9.33
C VAL A 152 15.26 0.89 8.05
N GLN A 153 16.59 0.89 8.08
CA GLN A 153 17.39 0.42 6.95
C GLN A 153 17.15 -1.07 6.67
N GLN A 154 16.96 -1.88 7.70
CA GLN A 154 16.62 -3.29 7.53
C GLN A 154 15.26 -3.48 6.84
N ILE A 155 14.24 -2.68 7.19
CA ILE A 155 12.95 -2.66 6.47
C ILE A 155 13.19 -2.32 4.99
N ILE A 156 13.93 -1.25 4.70
CA ILE A 156 14.26 -0.85 3.32
C ILE A 156 14.94 -2.01 2.57
N ASN A 157 15.97 -2.62 3.16
CA ASN A 157 16.70 -3.73 2.56
C ASN A 157 15.78 -4.92 2.20
N ILE A 158 14.81 -5.23 3.06
CA ILE A 158 13.81 -6.28 2.78
C ILE A 158 12.98 -5.91 1.54
N PHE A 159 12.53 -4.67 1.42
CA PHE A 159 11.82 -4.22 0.22
C PHE A 159 12.69 -4.26 -1.04
N LEU A 160 13.98 -3.90 -0.94
CA LEU A 160 14.94 -3.99 -2.05
C LEU A 160 15.14 -5.44 -2.51
N ILE A 161 15.33 -6.38 -1.58
CA ILE A 161 15.48 -7.81 -1.89
C ILE A 161 14.23 -8.37 -2.59
N ASN A 162 13.05 -7.84 -2.27
CA ASN A 162 11.79 -8.20 -2.92
C ASN A 162 11.52 -7.42 -4.23
N GLY A 163 12.50 -6.68 -4.74
CA GLY A 163 12.41 -5.99 -6.04
C GLY A 163 11.52 -4.75 -6.04
N TYR A 164 11.24 -4.15 -4.87
CA TYR A 164 10.39 -2.96 -4.79
C TYR A 164 11.06 -1.69 -5.32
N ALA A 165 12.38 -1.58 -5.18
CA ALA A 165 13.19 -0.48 -5.70
C ALA A 165 14.59 -1.00 -6.04
N VAL A 166 15.34 -0.24 -6.84
CA VAL A 166 16.70 -0.60 -7.24
C VAL A 166 17.70 -0.38 -6.10
N ASP A 167 17.52 0.72 -5.35
CA ASP A 167 18.34 1.06 -4.21
C ASP A 167 17.53 1.86 -3.20
N GLY A 168 17.99 1.95 -1.95
CA GLY A 168 17.32 2.70 -0.91
C GLY A 168 18.15 2.93 0.35
N SER A 169 18.00 4.11 0.94
CA SER A 169 18.70 4.48 2.16
C SER A 169 17.83 5.28 3.12
N ALA A 170 18.16 5.18 4.41
CA ALA A 170 17.63 6.01 5.48
C ALA A 170 18.74 6.85 6.10
N THR A 171 18.48 8.14 6.31
CA THR A 171 19.40 9.07 6.98
C THR A 171 18.65 9.90 8.01
N LEU A 172 19.28 10.16 9.16
CA LEU A 172 18.79 11.15 10.12
C LEU A 172 19.43 12.49 9.77
N SER A 173 18.66 13.39 9.17
CA SER A 173 19.14 14.73 8.81
C SER A 173 19.21 15.65 10.04
N ALA A 174 18.39 15.35 11.06
CA ALA A 174 18.34 16.00 12.36
C ALA A 174 17.84 14.98 13.40
N PRO A 175 17.95 15.24 14.72
CA PRO A 175 17.46 14.32 15.75
C PRO A 175 15.96 14.00 15.64
N ASP A 176 15.21 14.86 14.95
CA ASP A 176 13.76 14.82 14.77
C ASP A 176 13.34 14.62 13.30
N SER A 177 14.27 14.30 12.39
CA SER A 177 13.97 14.16 10.96
C SER A 177 14.67 12.97 10.33
N LEU A 178 13.85 11.99 9.95
CA LEU A 178 14.24 10.81 9.19
C LEU A 178 13.94 11.04 7.71
N THR A 179 14.95 10.90 6.86
CA THR A 179 14.82 10.96 5.40
C THR A 179 15.04 9.57 4.83
N VAL A 180 14.05 9.07 4.09
CA VAL A 180 14.12 7.81 3.33
C VAL A 180 14.19 8.15 1.85
N THR A 181 15.13 7.55 1.14
CA THR A 181 15.32 7.75 -0.30
C THR A 181 15.25 6.40 -1.00
N LEU A 182 14.46 6.30 -2.07
CA LEU A 182 14.36 5.12 -2.93
C LEU A 182 14.73 5.50 -4.36
N THR A 183 15.53 4.66 -5.01
CA THR A 183 15.90 4.79 -6.43
C THR A 183 15.04 3.84 -7.26
N ASN A 184 14.33 4.40 -8.24
CA ASN A 184 13.42 3.69 -9.14
C ASN A 184 12.43 2.78 -8.39
N PRO A 185 11.60 3.31 -7.47
CA PRO A 185 10.58 2.50 -6.82
C PRO A 185 9.53 2.03 -7.83
N ALA A 186 9.02 0.81 -7.64
CA ALA A 186 8.02 0.16 -8.49
C ALA A 186 6.65 0.87 -8.48
N THR A 187 6.47 1.90 -7.64
CA THR A 187 5.23 2.67 -7.46
C THR A 187 5.40 4.15 -7.79
N LEU A 188 6.44 4.53 -8.54
CA LEU A 188 6.77 5.94 -8.73
C LEU A 188 5.64 6.75 -9.40
N TRP A 189 5.09 6.26 -10.50
CA TRP A 189 4.06 7.01 -11.22
C TRP A 189 2.76 7.06 -10.40
N SER A 190 2.34 5.92 -9.85
CA SER A 190 1.14 5.81 -9.02
C SER A 190 1.19 6.74 -7.82
N GLU A 191 2.32 6.81 -7.11
CA GLU A 191 2.47 7.72 -5.97
C GLU A 191 2.30 9.19 -6.36
N ARG A 192 2.82 9.59 -7.53
CA ARG A 192 2.63 10.96 -8.05
C ARG A 192 1.20 11.23 -8.43
N SER A 193 0.56 10.29 -9.12
CA SER A 193 -0.85 10.40 -9.51
C SER A 193 -1.80 10.40 -8.32
N LEU A 194 -1.34 9.91 -7.16
CA LEU A 194 -2.07 9.85 -5.91
C LEU A 194 -1.73 10.98 -4.92
N ASP A 195 -0.86 11.93 -5.28
CA ASP A 195 -0.32 12.95 -4.37
C ASP A 195 -1.40 13.81 -3.66
N LYS A 196 -2.51 14.06 -4.36
CA LYS A 196 -3.67 14.82 -3.89
C LYS A 196 -4.66 14.01 -3.05
N TYR A 197 -4.44 12.71 -2.91
CA TYR A 197 -5.31 11.80 -2.20
C TYR A 197 -4.76 11.43 -0.83
N PRO A 198 -5.62 11.15 0.16
CA PRO A 198 -5.17 10.88 1.53
C PRO A 198 -4.48 9.52 1.69
N VAL A 199 -4.81 8.53 0.85
CA VAL A 199 -4.15 7.21 0.86
C VAL A 199 -3.24 7.09 -0.36
N THR A 200 -1.97 6.76 -0.13
CA THR A 200 -0.98 6.53 -1.19
C THR A 200 -0.39 5.13 -1.06
N ASN A 201 0.12 4.57 -2.16
CA ASN A 201 0.67 3.21 -2.21
C ASN A 201 2.16 3.13 -1.84
N CYS A 202 2.59 3.96 -0.88
CA CYS A 202 3.97 4.02 -0.43
C CYS A 202 4.26 2.97 0.66
N PHE A 203 4.34 1.70 0.25
CA PHE A 203 4.41 0.55 1.17
C PHE A 203 5.60 0.61 2.14
N VAL A 204 6.77 1.03 1.66
CA VAL A 204 7.98 1.17 2.49
C VAL A 204 7.73 2.15 3.65
N ILE A 205 7.12 3.30 3.36
CA ILE A 205 6.91 4.34 4.35
C ILE A 205 5.83 3.96 5.36
N ILE A 206 4.70 3.41 4.92
CA ILE A 206 3.65 2.98 5.87
C ILE A 206 4.17 1.88 6.80
N THR A 207 5.02 0.96 6.32
CA THR A 207 5.66 -0.06 7.17
C THR A 207 6.65 0.56 8.16
N ILE A 208 7.45 1.54 7.74
CA ILE A 208 8.36 2.27 8.64
C ILE A 208 7.57 3.01 9.73
N LEU A 209 6.48 3.69 9.37
CA LEU A 209 5.62 4.39 10.32
C LEU A 209 5.01 3.42 11.34
N SER A 210 4.53 2.26 10.88
CA SER A 210 4.04 1.19 11.77
C SER A 210 5.12 0.69 12.72
N TYR A 211 6.35 0.48 12.24
CA TYR A 211 7.46 0.05 13.11
C TYR A 211 7.75 1.09 14.20
N LEU A 212 7.87 2.36 13.82
CA LEU A 212 8.14 3.44 14.77
C LEU A 212 7.01 3.63 15.79
N ASN A 213 5.75 3.47 15.37
CA ASN A 213 4.60 3.53 16.29
C ASN A 213 4.54 2.33 17.23
N SER A 214 4.97 1.15 16.77
CA SER A 214 4.96 -0.07 17.59
C SER A 214 6.10 -0.15 18.61
N ASN A 215 7.17 0.64 18.44
CA ASN A 215 8.33 0.61 19.31
C ASN A 215 8.36 1.84 20.25
N PRO A 216 7.94 1.71 21.52
CA PRO A 216 7.81 2.82 22.45
C PRO A 216 9.16 3.42 22.89
N LYS A 217 10.28 2.77 22.56
CA LYS A 217 11.63 3.29 22.85
C LYS A 217 12.13 4.25 21.77
N LEU A 218 11.41 4.37 20.65
CA LEU A 218 11.77 5.21 19.53
C LEU A 218 10.88 6.47 19.46
N PRO A 219 11.40 7.57 18.91
CA PRO A 219 10.61 8.75 18.58
C PRO A 219 9.39 8.41 17.70
N SER A 220 8.19 8.81 18.12
CA SER A 220 6.98 8.57 17.33
C SER A 220 6.86 9.54 16.15
N PRO A 221 6.41 9.10 14.97
CA PRO A 221 6.17 9.99 13.83
C PRO A 221 5.05 11.01 14.13
N SER A 222 5.25 12.26 13.73
CA SER A 222 4.28 13.36 13.86
C SER A 222 3.59 13.70 12.55
N SER A 223 4.32 13.58 11.45
CA SER A 223 3.91 13.93 10.09
C SER A 223 4.92 13.35 9.10
N PHE A 224 4.49 13.20 7.87
CA PHE A 224 5.30 12.71 6.76
C PHE A 224 4.96 13.51 5.50
N SER A 225 5.97 13.76 4.66
CA SER A 225 5.80 14.30 3.31
C SER A 225 6.67 13.57 2.31
N SER A 226 6.16 13.42 1.08
CA SER A 226 6.89 12.89 -0.07
C SER A 226 7.27 13.99 -1.03
N SER A 227 8.39 13.80 -1.72
CA SER A 227 8.79 14.57 -2.89
C SER A 227 9.48 13.61 -3.85
N SER A 228 9.19 13.72 -5.14
CA SER A 228 9.86 12.92 -6.16
C SER A 228 10.47 13.83 -7.20
N SER A 229 11.74 13.60 -7.55
CA SER A 229 12.42 14.34 -8.62
C SER A 229 12.62 13.41 -9.81
N SER A 230 11.99 13.72 -10.94
CA SER A 230 12.45 13.22 -12.24
C SER A 230 12.01 14.13 -13.38
N SER A 231 12.85 14.22 -14.42
CA SER A 231 12.39 14.59 -15.75
C SER A 231 11.63 13.40 -16.35
N LEU A 232 10.40 13.61 -16.82
CA LEU A 232 9.67 12.66 -17.67
C LEU A 232 10.43 12.51 -19.00
N SER A 233 11.52 11.75 -19.00
CA SER A 233 12.23 11.33 -20.20
C SER A 233 12.06 9.83 -20.37
N LYS A 234 12.19 9.35 -21.61
CA LYS A 234 11.84 8.00 -22.11
C LYS A 234 12.47 6.81 -21.36
N SER A 235 13.26 7.03 -20.32
CA SER A 235 13.81 5.98 -19.46
C SER A 235 13.60 6.32 -17.98
N PHE A 236 12.97 5.41 -17.24
CA PHE A 236 12.90 5.41 -15.76
C PHE A 236 14.26 5.10 -15.11
N THR A 237 15.38 5.41 -15.77
CA THR A 237 16.68 4.88 -15.36
C THR A 237 17.26 5.59 -14.14
N ASP A 238 16.87 6.83 -13.85
CA ASP A 238 17.45 7.64 -12.75
C ASP A 238 16.40 8.48 -12.02
N THR A 239 15.39 7.82 -11.46
CA THR A 239 14.33 8.49 -10.71
C THR A 239 14.47 8.23 -9.21
N THR A 240 14.29 9.29 -8.41
CA THR A 240 14.43 9.20 -6.96
C THR A 240 13.15 9.69 -6.29
N ALA A 241 12.66 8.90 -5.34
CA ALA A 241 11.62 9.29 -4.41
C ALA A 241 12.24 9.55 -3.04
N THR A 242 11.97 10.72 -2.47
CA THR A 242 12.48 11.13 -1.16
C THR A 242 11.31 11.42 -0.23
N TYR A 243 11.37 10.83 0.94
CA TYR A 243 10.34 10.84 1.96
C TYR A 243 10.93 11.42 3.24
N LYS A 244 10.26 12.44 3.80
CA LYS A 244 10.68 13.08 5.05
C LYS A 244 9.66 12.77 6.13
N ILE A 245 10.12 12.11 7.20
CA ILE A 245 9.32 11.76 8.36
C ILE A 245 9.80 12.63 9.53
N LYS A 246 8.89 13.41 10.10
CA LYS A 246 9.18 14.24 11.28
C LYS A 246 8.85 13.46 12.55
N LEU A 247 9.82 13.32 13.43
CA LEU A 247 9.72 12.55 14.67
C LEU A 247 9.41 13.48 15.86
N ARG A 248 8.62 12.98 16.83
CA ARG A 248 8.38 13.64 18.13
C ARG A 248 9.43 13.16 19.11
N LYS A 249 9.98 14.09 19.89
CA LYS A 249 10.81 13.77 21.06
C LYS A 249 9.99 13.10 22.15
#